data_AF-D8KBB6-F1
#
_entry.id   AF-D8KBB6-F1
#
_cell.length_a   1.000
_cell.length_b   1.000
_cell.length_c   1.000
_cell.angle_alpha   90.00
_cell.angle_beta   90.00
_cell.angle_gamma   90.00
#
_symmetry.space_group_name_H-M   'P 1'
#
loop_
_entity.id
_entity.type
_entity.pdbx_description
1 polymer ?
#
loop_
_entity_poly.entity_id
_entity_poly.type
_entity_poly.pdbx_seq_one_letter_code
_entity_poly.pdbx_strand_id
1 'polypeptide(L)'
;MSLSSDVLDLINEMAFPKSMAEGRVTNLGNSIIDHLLKVLKWKDPRNEKKHINDINGWIIQVYAITLRNNRKIKQRDYYQWLYHEHLTGRLTPKKHLDTLKRRGYDKLPSLRSDEEVLSMLDQIYQQLSYDLTLDTVPDIRTYLPGVSKSK
;
A
#
# COMPACT_ATOMS: atom_id res chain seq x y z
N MET A 1 -9.54 -35.13 18.33
CA MET A 1 -8.22 -34.94 18.98
C MET A 1 -8.07 -33.47 19.29
N SER A 2 -7.98 -33.10 20.58
CA SER A 2 -7.69 -31.72 20.99
C SER A 2 -6.19 -31.46 20.84
N LEU A 3 -5.82 -30.31 20.29
CA LEU A 3 -4.43 -29.84 20.34
C LEU A 3 -4.04 -29.64 21.82
N SER A 4 -2.78 -29.93 22.16
CA SER A 4 -2.26 -29.69 23.51
C SER A 4 -2.14 -28.19 23.78
N SER A 5 -2.22 -27.78 25.06
CA SER A 5 -2.09 -26.38 25.49
C SER A 5 -0.84 -25.72 24.90
N ASP A 6 0.30 -26.43 24.95
CA ASP A 6 1.59 -25.92 24.48
C ASP A 6 1.59 -25.58 22.97
N VAL A 7 0.83 -26.34 22.16
CA VAL A 7 0.71 -26.07 20.72
C VAL A 7 -0.18 -24.84 20.48
N LEU A 8 -1.23 -24.67 21.27
CA LEU A 8 -2.09 -23.48 21.20
C LEU A 8 -1.33 -22.22 21.63
N ASP A 9 -0.51 -22.31 22.69
CA ASP A 9 0.30 -21.19 23.18
C ASP A 9 1.38 -20.79 22.15
N LEU A 10 2.05 -21.76 21.52
CA LEU A 10 2.99 -21.49 20.43
C LEU A 10 2.31 -20.83 19.22
N ILE A 11 1.13 -21.30 18.82
CA ILE A 11 0.35 -20.71 17.71
C ILE A 11 -0.03 -19.27 18.06
N ASN A 12 -0.49 -19.01 19.28
CA ASN A 12 -0.87 -17.68 19.75
C ASN A 12 0.35 -16.73 19.81
N GLU A 13 1.49 -17.21 20.30
CA GLU A 13 2.75 -16.46 20.31
C GLU A 13 3.23 -16.09 18.90
N MET A 14 2.99 -16.95 17.90
CA MET A 14 3.33 -16.66 16.51
C MET A 14 2.31 -15.74 15.83
N ALA A 15 1.04 -15.82 16.21
CA ALA A 15 -0.04 -15.04 15.64
C ALA A 15 0.00 -13.57 16.07
N PHE A 16 0.36 -13.27 17.33
CA PHE A 16 0.33 -11.92 17.86
C PHE A 16 1.29 -10.94 17.14
N PRO A 17 2.59 -11.25 16.92
CA PRO A 17 3.48 -10.37 16.16
C PRO A 17 3.04 -10.18 14.71
N LYS A 18 2.42 -11.20 14.10
CA LYS A 18 1.89 -11.12 12.74
C LYS A 18 0.70 -10.17 12.67
N SER A 19 -0.24 -10.26 13.59
CA SER A 19 -1.40 -9.36 13.67
C SER A 19 -0.98 -7.91 13.92
N MET A 20 0.03 -7.69 14.77
CA MET A 20 0.60 -6.35 14.97
C MET A 20 1.28 -5.79 13.71
N ALA A 21 2.02 -6.62 12.98
CA ALA A 21 2.63 -6.24 11.71
C ALA A 21 1.56 -5.90 10.66
N GLU A 22 0.55 -6.76 10.51
CA GLU A 22 -0.62 -6.56 9.65
C GLU A 22 -1.28 -5.21 9.94
N GLY A 23 -1.71 -4.94 11.17
CA GLY A 23 -2.37 -3.69 11.53
C GLY A 23 -1.53 -2.44 11.21
N ARG A 24 -0.20 -2.50 11.41
CA ARG A 24 0.70 -1.40 11.05
C ARG A 24 0.81 -1.22 9.54
N VAL A 25 0.95 -2.30 8.77
CA VAL A 25 1.04 -2.26 7.31
C VAL A 25 -0.27 -1.76 6.71
N THR A 26 -1.43 -2.29 7.13
CA THR A 26 -2.75 -1.87 6.63
C THR A 26 -3.04 -0.40 6.93
N ASN A 27 -2.64 0.11 8.10
CA ASN A 27 -2.78 1.53 8.42
C ASN A 27 -1.98 2.43 7.47
N LEU A 28 -0.73 2.06 7.17
CA LEU A 28 0.10 2.77 6.19
C LEU A 28 -0.46 2.62 4.77
N GLY A 29 -1.00 1.45 4.43
CA GLY A 29 -1.67 1.14 3.17
C GLY A 29 -2.75 2.17 2.82
N ASN A 30 -3.61 2.54 3.78
CA ASN A 30 -4.64 3.57 3.58
C ASN A 30 -4.05 4.92 3.12
N SER A 31 -2.96 5.37 3.75
CA SER A 31 -2.31 6.64 3.39
C SER A 31 -1.66 6.58 2.02
N ILE A 32 -1.02 5.45 1.70
CA ILE A 32 -0.40 5.20 0.40
C ILE A 32 -1.46 5.19 -0.70
N ILE A 33 -2.57 4.46 -0.54
CA ILE A 33 -3.67 4.40 -1.53
C ILE A 33 -4.21 5.80 -1.81
N ASP A 34 -4.52 6.57 -0.76
CA ASP A 34 -5.08 7.91 -0.90
C ASP A 34 -4.15 8.84 -1.69
N HIS A 35 -2.84 8.76 -1.47
CA HIS A 35 -1.86 9.57 -2.17
C HIS A 35 -1.59 9.08 -3.59
N LEU A 36 -1.56 7.76 -3.82
CA LEU A 36 -1.43 7.19 -5.15
C LEU A 36 -2.62 7.57 -6.04
N LEU A 37 -3.84 7.49 -5.52
CA LEU A 37 -5.03 7.90 -6.27
C LEU A 37 -4.93 9.38 -6.71
N LYS A 38 -4.44 10.26 -5.83
CA LYS A 38 -4.23 11.68 -6.16
C LYS A 38 -3.26 11.85 -7.33
N VAL A 39 -2.10 11.21 -7.24
CA VAL A 39 -1.02 11.27 -8.24
C VAL A 39 -1.44 10.64 -9.57
N LEU A 40 -2.16 9.53 -9.53
CA LEU A 40 -2.56 8.81 -10.75
C LEU A 40 -3.72 9.47 -11.49
N LYS A 41 -4.66 10.09 -10.76
CA LYS A 41 -5.91 10.60 -11.33
C LYS A 41 -5.86 12.06 -11.74
N TRP A 42 -5.17 12.95 -11.01
CA TRP A 42 -5.25 14.39 -11.24
C TRP A 42 -3.88 15.04 -11.44
N LYS A 43 -3.84 16.04 -12.32
CA LYS A 43 -2.66 16.88 -12.53
C LYS A 43 -2.57 17.96 -11.45
N ASP A 44 -1.84 17.68 -10.38
CA ASP A 44 -1.53 18.65 -9.31
C ASP A 44 -0.02 18.93 -9.22
N PRO A 45 0.55 19.80 -10.07
CA PRO A 45 1.99 20.05 -10.08
C PRO A 45 2.50 20.68 -8.79
N ARG A 46 1.62 21.25 -7.95
CA ARG A 46 2.01 21.89 -6.69
C ARG A 46 2.23 20.86 -5.59
N ASN A 47 1.42 19.80 -5.57
CA ASN A 47 1.47 18.79 -4.50
C ASN A 47 1.99 17.41 -4.94
N GLU A 48 2.13 17.14 -6.24
CA GLU A 48 2.58 15.84 -6.76
C GLU A 48 3.90 15.38 -6.11
N LYS A 49 4.92 16.25 -6.09
CA LYS A 49 6.22 15.93 -5.47
C LYS A 49 6.07 15.61 -3.98
N LYS A 50 5.21 16.34 -3.28
CA LYS A 50 4.94 16.10 -1.86
C LYS A 50 4.29 14.73 -1.69
N HIS A 51 3.25 14.41 -2.46
CA HIS A 51 2.57 13.13 -2.37
C HIS A 51 3.49 11.95 -2.64
N ILE A 52 4.36 12.04 -3.64
CA ILE A 52 5.35 11.00 -3.94
C ILE A 52 6.34 10.82 -2.78
N ASN A 53 6.83 11.92 -2.20
CA ASN A 53 7.74 11.85 -1.06
C ASN A 53 7.07 11.24 0.18
N ASP A 54 5.82 11.61 0.46
CA ASP A 54 5.04 11.06 1.57
C ASP A 54 4.85 9.54 1.38
N ILE A 55 4.50 9.09 0.17
CA ILE A 55 4.40 7.66 -0.18
C ILE A 55 5.72 6.93 0.09
N ASN A 56 6.85 7.46 -0.38
CA ASN A 56 8.16 6.83 -0.13
C ASN A 56 8.49 6.76 1.36
N GLY A 57 8.14 7.80 2.13
CA GLY A 57 8.27 7.80 3.58
C GLY A 57 7.48 6.66 4.24
N TRP A 58 6.27 6.37 3.77
CA TRP A 58 5.48 5.23 4.26
C TRP A 58 6.01 3.89 3.75
N ILE A 59 6.50 3.79 2.52
CA ILE A 59 7.13 2.57 1.99
C ILE A 59 8.36 2.18 2.82
N ILE A 60 9.20 3.14 3.19
CA ILE A 60 10.34 2.91 4.10
C ILE A 60 9.85 2.33 5.43
N GLN A 61 8.77 2.87 5.99
CA GLN A 61 8.19 2.37 7.23
C GLN A 61 7.62 0.95 7.08
N VAL A 62 6.92 0.66 5.97
CA VAL A 62 6.42 -0.68 5.66
C VAL A 62 7.58 -1.67 5.52
N TYR A 63 8.65 -1.28 4.82
CA TYR A 63 9.84 -2.10 4.62
C TYR A 63 10.56 -2.45 5.93
N ALA A 64 10.55 -1.52 6.89
CA ALA A 64 11.13 -1.70 8.21
C ALA A 64 10.28 -2.58 9.14
N ILE A 65 9.02 -2.88 8.79
CA ILE A 65 8.20 -3.82 9.55
C ILE A 65 8.64 -5.25 9.21
N THR A 66 9.12 -5.96 10.23
CA THR A 66 9.49 -7.37 10.15
C THR A 66 8.68 -8.20 11.15
N LEU A 67 8.58 -9.50 10.88
CA LEU A 67 8.05 -10.47 11.83
C LEU A 67 9.12 -10.81 12.89
N ARG A 68 8.75 -11.64 13.87
CA ARG A 68 9.67 -12.18 14.89
C ARG A 68 10.94 -12.76 14.23
N ASN A 69 12.09 -12.52 14.85
CA ASN A 69 13.42 -12.89 14.36
C ASN A 69 13.82 -12.20 13.04
N ASN A 70 13.42 -10.94 12.84
CA ASN A 70 13.73 -10.11 11.66
C ASN A 70 13.32 -10.75 10.32
N ARG A 71 12.34 -11.64 10.34
CA ARG A 71 11.84 -12.28 9.12
C ARG A 71 11.03 -11.28 8.30
N LYS A 72 11.31 -11.21 7.00
CA LYS A 72 10.50 -10.45 6.04
C LYS A 72 9.09 -11.02 5.92
N ILE A 73 8.13 -10.13 5.72
CA ILE A 73 6.76 -10.49 5.38
C ILE A 73 6.75 -11.08 3.96
N LYS A 74 5.89 -12.06 3.69
CA LYS A 74 5.77 -12.66 2.36
C LYS A 74 5.06 -11.69 1.41
N GLN A 75 5.41 -11.70 0.12
CA GLN A 75 4.77 -10.89 -0.91
C GLN A 75 3.24 -10.94 -0.84
N ARG A 76 2.67 -12.15 -0.75
CA ARG A 76 1.21 -12.35 -0.64
C ARG A 76 0.61 -11.59 0.54
N ASP A 77 1.29 -11.65 1.69
CA ASP A 77 0.81 -11.00 2.91
C ASP A 77 0.98 -9.46 2.79
N TYR A 78 2.07 -8.96 2.19
CA TYR A 78 2.20 -7.53 1.85
C TYR A 78 1.07 -7.05 0.94
N TYR A 79 0.79 -7.77 -0.15
CA TYR A 79 -0.26 -7.42 -1.10
C TYR A 79 -1.64 -7.43 -0.44
N GLN A 80 -1.90 -8.42 0.41
CA GLN A 80 -3.13 -8.52 1.17
C GLN A 80 -3.34 -7.29 2.04
N TRP A 81 -2.34 -6.96 2.87
CA TRP A 81 -2.42 -5.91 3.88
C TRP A 81 -2.35 -4.49 3.29
N LEU A 82 -1.58 -4.29 2.22
CA LEU A 82 -1.44 -2.97 1.57
C LEU A 82 -2.60 -2.62 0.64
N TYR A 83 -3.28 -3.61 0.06
CA TYR A 83 -4.23 -3.38 -1.02
C TYR A 83 -5.52 -4.18 -0.91
N HIS A 84 -5.45 -5.51 -0.81
CA HIS A 84 -6.64 -6.35 -0.91
C HIS A 84 -7.67 -6.10 0.21
N GLU A 85 -7.23 -5.87 1.45
CA GLU A 85 -8.12 -5.54 2.57
C GLU A 85 -8.92 -4.24 2.32
N HIS A 86 -8.37 -3.33 1.52
CA HIS A 86 -9.05 -2.11 1.13
C HIS A 86 -10.10 -2.35 0.03
N LEU A 87 -9.96 -3.40 -0.78
CA LEU A 87 -10.94 -3.76 -1.83
C LEU A 87 -12.25 -4.31 -1.25
N THR A 88 -12.16 -5.07 -0.16
CA THR A 88 -13.32 -5.70 0.49
C THR A 88 -13.90 -4.89 1.64
N GLY A 89 -13.17 -3.86 2.09
CA GLY A 89 -13.55 -3.00 3.21
C GLY A 89 -14.55 -1.88 2.89
N ARG A 90 -14.86 -1.08 3.91
CA ARG A 90 -15.76 0.09 3.79
C ARG A 90 -15.18 1.20 2.89
N LEU A 91 -13.87 1.21 2.68
CA LEU A 91 -13.10 2.24 1.98
C LEU A 91 -12.45 1.67 0.71
N THR A 92 -13.28 1.23 -0.24
CA THR A 92 -12.76 0.77 -1.53
C THR A 92 -12.04 1.92 -2.27
N PRO A 93 -11.03 1.63 -3.11
CA PRO A 93 -10.35 2.66 -3.91
C PRO A 93 -11.33 3.54 -4.72
N LYS A 94 -12.44 2.97 -5.19
CA LYS A 94 -13.53 3.73 -5.83
C LYS A 94 -14.18 4.75 -4.89
N LYS A 95 -14.50 4.36 -3.64
CA LYS A 95 -15.03 5.28 -2.62
C LYS A 95 -14.02 6.35 -2.22
N HIS A 96 -12.72 6.02 -2.23
CA HIS A 96 -11.66 7.03 -2.05
C HIS A 96 -11.67 8.06 -3.18
N LEU A 97 -11.75 7.63 -4.44
CA LEU A 97 -11.89 8.55 -5.58
C LEU A 97 -13.10 9.47 -5.42
N ASP A 98 -14.27 8.93 -5.08
CA ASP A 98 -15.49 9.73 -4.87
C ASP A 98 -15.33 10.72 -3.71
N THR A 99 -14.65 10.31 -2.63
CA THR A 99 -14.35 11.19 -1.50
C THR A 99 -13.40 12.32 -1.90
N LEU A 100 -12.39 12.03 -2.72
CA LEU A 100 -11.44 13.03 -3.23
C LEU A 100 -12.14 14.03 -4.17
N LYS A 101 -13.04 13.56 -5.03
CA LYS A 101 -13.90 14.44 -5.86
C LYS A 101 -14.69 15.41 -4.98
N ARG A 102 -15.36 14.92 -3.92
CA ARG A 102 -16.09 15.79 -2.95
C ARG A 102 -15.19 16.79 -2.22
N ARG A 103 -13.90 16.51 -2.09
CA ARG A 103 -12.89 17.41 -1.51
C ARG A 103 -12.35 18.44 -2.52
N GLY A 104 -12.88 18.48 -3.74
CA GLY A 104 -12.55 19.48 -4.77
C GLY A 104 -11.45 19.06 -5.74
N TYR A 105 -10.99 17.80 -5.70
CA TYR A 105 -10.05 17.29 -6.72
C TYR A 105 -10.68 17.19 -8.10
N ASP A 106 -12.00 17.11 -8.20
CA ASP A 106 -12.75 17.15 -9.46
C ASP A 106 -12.56 18.45 -10.26
N LYS A 107 -12.09 19.52 -9.60
CA LYS A 107 -11.73 20.79 -10.23
C LYS A 107 -10.35 20.78 -10.91
N LEU A 108 -9.54 19.75 -10.65
CA LEU A 108 -8.23 19.59 -11.28
C LEU A 108 -8.37 18.84 -12.61
N PRO A 109 -7.46 19.08 -13.58
CA PRO A 109 -7.45 18.31 -14.82
C PRO A 109 -7.26 16.82 -14.53
N SER A 110 -8.20 16.00 -14.98
CA SER A 110 -8.11 14.55 -14.89
C SER A 110 -7.09 14.03 -15.91
N LEU A 111 -6.20 13.15 -15.48
CA LEU A 111 -5.19 12.51 -16.33
C LEU A 111 -5.71 11.23 -16.99
N ARG A 112 -6.61 10.50 -16.31
CA ARG A 112 -7.05 9.14 -16.66
C ARG A 112 -8.50 8.90 -16.25
N SER A 113 -9.14 7.84 -16.74
CA SER A 113 -10.44 7.37 -16.24
C SER A 113 -10.31 6.77 -14.83
N ASP A 114 -11.45 6.53 -14.15
CA ASP A 114 -11.39 5.87 -12.84
C ASP A 114 -10.95 4.41 -13.00
N GLU A 115 -11.42 3.73 -14.04
CA GLU A 115 -11.10 2.34 -14.36
C GLU A 115 -9.61 2.15 -14.66
N GLU A 116 -9.02 3.07 -15.43
CA GLU A 116 -7.57 3.07 -15.69
C GLU A 116 -6.79 3.24 -14.39
N VAL A 117 -7.17 4.18 -13.53
CA VAL A 117 -6.50 4.42 -12.25
C VAL A 117 -6.56 3.20 -11.35
N LEU A 118 -7.72 2.53 -11.26
CA LEU A 118 -7.90 1.33 -10.44
C LEU A 118 -7.08 0.14 -10.96
N SER A 119 -7.03 -0.06 -12.28
CA SER A 119 -6.19 -1.08 -12.91
C SER A 119 -4.70 -0.83 -12.65
N MET A 120 -4.26 0.42 -12.79
CA MET A 120 -2.88 0.80 -12.50
C MET A 120 -2.53 0.63 -11.02
N LEU A 121 -3.45 0.97 -10.12
CA LEU A 121 -3.26 0.82 -8.69
C LEU A 121 -2.99 -0.64 -8.32
N ASP A 122 -3.77 -1.57 -8.86
CA ASP A 122 -3.57 -3.02 -8.69
C ASP A 122 -2.16 -3.46 -9.15
N GLN A 123 -1.76 -3.08 -10.36
CA GLN A 123 -0.44 -3.40 -10.91
C GLN A 123 0.71 -2.85 -10.05
N ILE A 124 0.57 -1.60 -9.58
CA ILE A 124 1.56 -0.99 -8.68
C ILE A 124 1.68 -1.79 -7.40
N TYR A 125 0.57 -2.19 -6.77
CA TYR A 125 0.61 -2.95 -5.52
C TYR A 125 1.15 -4.38 -5.69
N GLN A 126 0.86 -5.04 -6.81
CA GLN A 126 1.42 -6.35 -7.10
C GLN A 126 2.96 -6.28 -7.19
N GLN A 127 3.49 -5.30 -7.92
CA GLN A 127 4.93 -5.11 -8.07
C GLN A 127 5.59 -4.60 -6.77
N LEU A 128 5.00 -3.59 -6.12
CA LEU A 128 5.51 -3.06 -4.86
C LEU A 128 5.59 -4.14 -3.78
N SER A 129 4.58 -4.99 -3.69
CA SER A 129 4.56 -6.10 -2.70
C SER A 129 5.64 -7.13 -2.97
N TYR A 130 6.01 -7.33 -4.24
CA TYR A 130 7.16 -8.18 -4.59
C TYR A 130 8.47 -7.51 -4.18
N ASP A 131 8.67 -6.24 -4.58
CA ASP A 131 9.92 -5.53 -4.34
C ASP A 131 10.18 -5.30 -2.83
N LEU A 132 9.13 -5.17 -2.01
CA LEU A 132 9.23 -5.12 -0.54
C LEU A 132 9.82 -6.39 0.10
N THR A 133 9.80 -7.52 -0.62
CA THR A 133 10.44 -8.76 -0.17
C THR A 133 11.94 -8.83 -0.46
N LEU A 134 12.45 -7.90 -1.29
CA LEU A 134 13.85 -7.82 -1.66
C LEU A 134 14.68 -7.05 -0.62
N ASP A 135 16.00 -7.03 -0.79
CA ASP A 135 16.94 -6.37 0.13
C ASP A 135 17.10 -4.86 -0.14
N THR A 136 16.35 -4.32 -1.09
CA THR A 136 16.37 -2.89 -1.45
C THR A 136 15.02 -2.24 -1.20
N VAL A 137 15.03 -1.05 -0.60
CA VAL A 137 13.80 -0.27 -0.40
C VAL A 137 13.28 0.24 -1.75
N PRO A 138 12.03 -0.06 -2.12
CA PRO A 138 11.46 0.43 -3.37
C PRO A 138 11.16 1.93 -3.35
N ASP A 139 11.33 2.61 -4.49
CA ASP A 139 10.85 3.98 -4.72
C ASP A 139 9.60 3.94 -5.59
N ILE A 140 8.50 4.55 -5.13
CA ILE A 140 7.21 4.55 -5.83
C ILE A 140 7.30 5.10 -7.25
N ARG A 141 8.23 6.02 -7.54
CA ARG A 141 8.45 6.58 -8.87
C ARG A 141 8.75 5.52 -9.92
N THR A 142 9.30 4.38 -9.51
CA THR A 142 9.60 3.22 -10.37
C THR A 142 8.35 2.64 -11.02
N TYR A 143 7.18 2.81 -10.39
CA TYR A 143 5.91 2.25 -10.83
C TYR A 143 4.97 3.30 -11.44
N LEU A 144 5.32 4.59 -11.37
CA LEU A 144 4.48 5.66 -11.90
C LEU A 144 4.72 5.85 -13.41
N PRO A 145 3.66 5.93 -14.23
CA PRO A 145 3.78 6.15 -15.67
C PRO A 145 4.35 7.54 -15.97
N GLY A 146 5.30 7.62 -16.90
CA GLY A 146 5.84 8.90 -17.38
C GLY A 146 6.87 9.57 -16.45
N VAL A 147 7.16 8.98 -15.28
CA VAL A 147 8.31 9.38 -14.47
C VAL A 147 9.53 8.64 -15.00
N SER A 148 10.38 9.35 -15.75
CA SER A 148 11.61 8.75 -16.30
C SER A 148 12.46 8.18 -15.17
N LYS A 149 12.87 6.92 -15.29
CA LYS A 149 13.88 6.30 -14.41
C LYS A 149 15.14 7.14 -14.55
N SER A 150 15.42 7.99 -13.55
CA SER A 150 16.71 8.65 -13.46
C SER A 150 17.72 7.54 -13.21
N LYS A 151 18.51 7.22 -14.24
CA LYS A 151 19.65 6.32 -14.13
C LYS A 151 20.74 6.94 -13.26
#